data_AF-A0A8I2G1F0-F1
#
_entry.id   AF-A0A8I2G1F0-F1
#
_cell.length_a   1.000
_cell.length_b   1.000
_cell.length_c   1.000
_cell.angle_alpha   90.00
_cell.angle_beta   90.00
_cell.angle_gamma   90.00
#
_symmetry.space_group_name_H-M   'P 1'
#
loop_
_entity.id
_entity.type
_entity.pdbx_description
1 polymer ?
#
loop_
_entity_poly.entity_id
_entity_poly.type
_entity_poly.pdbx_seq_one_letter_code
_entity_poly.pdbx_strand_id
1 'polypeptide(L)'
;GSGIPGQEGNAVIYGHNKAHLFGPIRWLNEGEEIKIINQKGEEYIYSIVQTKTVTSETVAVLAPTETATLTLYTCTGFLDRERFVIVAQLQSE
;
A
#
# COMPACT_ATOMS: atom_id res chain seq x y z
N GLY A 1 -2.63 -14.62 -4.73
CA GLY A 1 -3.40 -14.05 -3.62
C GLY A 1 -2.55 -13.02 -2.91
N SER A 2 -3.15 -12.04 -2.24
CA SER A 2 -2.41 -11.09 -1.40
C SER A 2 -2.03 -11.72 -0.06
N GLY A 3 -0.94 -11.25 0.54
CA GLY A 3 -0.50 -11.62 1.89
C GLY A 3 -1.38 -11.04 3.00
N ILE A 4 -1.08 -11.43 4.23
CA ILE A 4 -1.74 -10.95 5.45
C ILE A 4 -0.85 -9.88 6.09
N PRO A 5 -1.38 -8.69 6.45
CA PRO A 5 -0.61 -7.70 7.20
C PRO A 5 0.05 -8.29 8.45
N GLY A 6 1.29 -7.92 8.71
CA GLY A 6 2.13 -8.43 9.79
C GLY A 6 2.87 -9.73 9.48
N GLN A 7 2.64 -10.36 8.32
CA GLN A 7 3.29 -11.61 7.92
C GLN A 7 4.16 -11.41 6.67
N GLU A 8 5.09 -12.33 6.44
CA GLU A 8 5.86 -12.39 5.19
C GLU A 8 4.93 -12.45 3.97
N GLY A 9 5.31 -11.74 2.91
CA GLY A 9 4.49 -11.55 1.72
C GLY A 9 4.05 -10.11 1.52
N ASN A 10 3.25 -9.90 0.48
CA ASN A 10 2.75 -8.59 0.09
C ASN A 10 1.26 -8.47 0.40
N ALA A 11 0.92 -7.81 1.50
CA ALA A 11 -0.44 -7.43 1.82
C ALA A 11 -0.88 -6.28 0.91
N VAL A 12 -1.93 -6.47 0.12
CA VAL A 12 -2.39 -5.51 -0.87
C VAL A 12 -3.74 -4.95 -0.45
N ILE A 13 -3.84 -3.62 -0.35
CA ILE A 13 -5.09 -2.92 -0.04
C ILE A 13 -5.38 -1.89 -1.12
N TYR A 14 -6.57 -2.01 -1.71
CA TYR A 14 -7.08 -1.05 -2.69
C TYR A 14 -8.18 -0.19 -2.08
N GLY A 15 -8.21 1.09 -2.45
CA GLY A 15 -9.32 1.98 -2.17
C GLY A 15 -9.61 2.93 -3.32
N HIS A 16 -10.87 3.37 -3.44
CA HIS A 16 -11.25 4.33 -4.47
C HIS A 16 -10.56 5.69 -4.28
N ASN A 17 -10.28 6.34 -5.41
CA ASN A 17 -9.73 7.69 -5.47
C ASN A 17 -10.81 8.74 -5.15
N LYS A 18 -11.24 8.77 -3.89
CA LYS A 18 -12.19 9.74 -3.35
C LYS A 18 -11.55 10.44 -2.15
N ALA A 19 -11.90 11.70 -1.93
CA ALA A 19 -11.33 12.53 -0.86
C ALA A 19 -11.49 11.94 0.55
N HIS A 20 -12.52 11.14 0.80
CA HIS A 20 -12.79 10.47 2.08
C HIS A 20 -12.30 9.00 2.12
N LEU A 21 -11.60 8.54 1.08
CA LEU A 21 -11.04 7.20 0.98
C LEU A 21 -9.55 7.29 0.65
N PHE A 22 -9.09 6.69 -0.44
CA PHE A 22 -7.67 6.59 -0.77
C PHE A 22 -7.19 7.73 -1.67
N GLY A 23 -8.05 8.67 -2.06
CA GLY A 23 -7.61 9.83 -2.84
C GLY A 23 -6.48 10.65 -2.19
N PRO A 24 -6.49 10.86 -0.85
CA PRO A 24 -5.41 11.58 -0.15
C PRO A 24 -4.08 10.85 -0.06
N ILE A 25 -3.99 9.53 -0.27
CA ILE A 25 -2.72 8.79 -0.07
C ILE A 25 -1.61 9.27 -1.01
N ARG A 26 -1.97 9.93 -2.11
CA ARG A 26 -1.04 10.58 -3.06
C ARG A 26 -0.21 11.72 -2.46
N TRP A 27 -0.56 12.17 -1.25
CA TRP A 27 0.18 13.19 -0.53
C TRP A 27 1.15 12.61 0.50
N LEU A 28 1.14 11.29 0.70
CA LEU A 28 2.08 10.59 1.56
C LEU A 28 3.44 10.44 0.88
N ASN A 29 4.49 10.46 1.70
CA ASN A 29 5.89 10.49 1.30
C ASN A 29 6.66 9.33 1.96
N GLU A 30 7.84 9.04 1.43
CA GLU A 30 8.76 8.08 2.03
C GLU A 30 9.13 8.48 3.46
N GLY A 31 9.23 7.49 4.34
CA GLY A 31 9.47 7.66 5.78
C GLY A 31 8.21 7.83 6.62
N GLU A 32 7.06 8.20 6.04
CA GLU A 32 5.80 8.27 6.80
C GLU A 32 5.30 6.88 7.19
N GLU A 33 4.50 6.81 8.26
CA GLU A 33 4.05 5.56 8.86
C GLU A 33 2.60 5.22 8.51
N ILE A 34 2.35 3.93 8.31
CA ILE A 34 1.02 3.35 8.13
C ILE A 34 0.80 2.34 9.23
N LYS A 35 -0.20 2.58 10.08
CA LYS A 35 -0.62 1.66 11.13
C LYS A 35 -1.82 0.84 10.67
N ILE A 36 -1.69 -0.50 10.72
CA ILE A 36 -2.80 -1.43 10.52
C ILE A 36 -3.17 -2.04 11.87
N ILE A 37 -4.46 -2.00 12.21
CA ILE A 37 -5.01 -2.63 13.40
C ILE A 37 -5.99 -3.72 12.97
N ASN A 38 -5.76 -4.95 13.40
CA ASN A 38 -6.65 -6.05 13.07
C ASN A 38 -7.83 -6.15 14.04
N GLN A 39 -8.75 -7.10 13.79
CA GLN A 39 -9.95 -7.28 14.62
C GLN A 39 -9.67 -7.71 16.07
N LYS A 40 -8.46 -8.23 16.35
CA LYS A 40 -8.02 -8.59 17.70
C LYS A 40 -7.34 -7.42 18.43
N GLY A 41 -7.13 -6.29 17.76
CA GLY A 41 -6.43 -5.13 18.30
C GLY A 41 -4.90 -5.19 18.16
N GLU A 42 -4.35 -6.15 17.41
CA GLU A 42 -2.90 -6.22 17.14
C GLU A 42 -2.53 -5.10 16.14
N GLU A 43 -1.47 -4.35 16.46
CA GLU A 43 -0.97 -3.24 15.64
C GLU A 43 0.27 -3.65 14.84
N TYR A 44 0.30 -3.24 13.57
CA TYR A 44 1.45 -3.39 12.68
C TYR A 44 1.80 -2.04 12.09
N ILE A 45 3.01 -1.56 12.35
CA ILE A 45 3.49 -0.26 11.86
C ILE A 45 4.40 -0.51 10.66
N TYR A 46 4.05 0.11 9.55
CA TYR A 46 4.80 0.06 8.31
C TYR A 46 5.40 1.43 8.00
N SER A 47 6.63 1.51 7.52
CA SER A 47 7.21 2.74 6.99
C SER A 47 7.19 2.73 5.47
N ILE A 48 6.76 3.83 4.86
CA ILE A 48 6.72 3.97 3.41
C ILE A 48 8.16 4.01 2.89
N VAL A 49 8.49 3.04 2.03
CA VAL A 49 9.82 2.94 1.39
C VAL A 49 9.82 3.41 -0.05
N GLN A 50 8.64 3.49 -0.69
CA GLN A 50 8.52 3.93 -2.07
C GLN A 50 7.09 4.39 -2.38
N THR A 51 6.99 5.45 -3.19
CA THR A 51 5.75 5.80 -3.91
C THR A 51 6.00 5.78 -5.42
N LYS A 52 4.99 5.40 -6.20
CA LYS A 52 5.09 5.38 -7.68
C LYS A 52 3.74 5.50 -8.36
N THR A 53 3.72 6.14 -9.51
CA THR A 53 2.60 6.10 -10.46
C THR A 53 2.92 5.08 -11.54
N VAL A 54 2.02 4.12 -11.76
CA VAL A 54 2.18 3.05 -12.74
C VAL A 54 0.95 2.98 -13.65
N THR A 55 1.10 2.37 -14.83
CA THR A 55 -0.04 2.05 -15.68
C THR A 55 -0.89 0.96 -15.02
N SER A 56 -2.18 0.89 -15.36
CA SER A 56 -3.10 -0.12 -14.83
C SER A 56 -2.69 -1.57 -15.07
N GLU A 57 -1.79 -1.83 -16.01
CA GLU A 57 -1.31 -3.16 -16.39
C GLU A 57 -0.12 -3.65 -15.53
N THR A 58 0.41 -2.81 -14.64
CA THR A 58 1.64 -3.13 -13.90
C THR A 58 1.34 -4.04 -12.69
N VAL A 59 1.14 -5.33 -12.95
CA VAL A 59 0.85 -6.38 -11.94
C VAL A 59 2.04 -6.68 -11.04
N ALA A 60 3.27 -6.39 -11.47
CA ALA A 60 4.50 -6.71 -10.73
C ALA A 60 4.55 -6.13 -9.31
N VAL A 61 3.87 -4.99 -9.08
CA VAL A 61 3.82 -4.34 -7.75
C VAL A 61 2.99 -5.14 -6.74
N LEU A 62 2.15 -6.05 -7.23
CA LEU A 62 1.28 -6.89 -6.41
C LEU A 62 1.88 -8.29 -6.15
N ALA A 63 3.07 -8.56 -6.67
CA ALA A 63 3.73 -9.84 -6.48
C ALA A 63 4.05 -10.07 -4.99
N PRO A 64 4.03 -11.32 -4.51
CA PRO A 64 4.52 -11.66 -3.18
C PRO A 64 5.98 -11.24 -2.99
N THR A 65 6.34 -10.89 -1.76
CA THR A 65 7.68 -10.49 -1.33
C THR A 65 8.20 -11.43 -0.26
N GLU A 66 9.51 -11.53 -0.11
CA GLU A 66 10.14 -12.32 0.97
C GLU A 66 10.00 -11.64 2.34
N THR A 67 9.83 -10.32 2.36
CA THR A 67 9.59 -9.54 3.58
C THR A 67 8.11 -9.20 3.75
N ALA A 68 7.73 -8.80 4.97
CA ALA A 68 6.39 -8.28 5.27
C ALA A 68 6.18 -6.89 4.63
N THR A 69 5.62 -6.90 3.43
CA THR A 69 5.36 -5.70 2.62
C THR A 69 3.88 -5.35 2.65
N LEU A 70 3.58 -4.06 2.72
CA LEU A 70 2.25 -3.50 2.52
C LEU A 70 2.24 -2.67 1.24
N THR A 71 1.32 -2.99 0.33
CA THR A 71 1.04 -2.22 -0.87
C THR A 71 -0.33 -1.55 -0.74
N LEU A 72 -0.36 -0.22 -0.69
CA LEU A 72 -1.61 0.54 -0.82
C LEU A 72 -1.70 1.11 -2.23
N TYR A 73 -2.87 1.05 -2.87
CA TYR A 73 -3.02 1.69 -4.17
C TYR A 73 -4.43 2.21 -4.47
N THR A 74 -4.49 3.20 -5.37
CA THR A 74 -5.71 3.82 -5.85
C THR A 74 -5.61 4.21 -7.33
N CYS A 75 -6.75 4.51 -7.96
CA CYS A 75 -6.75 5.07 -9.32
C CYS A 75 -6.20 6.49 -9.33
N THR A 76 -5.53 6.89 -10.41
CA THR A 76 -5.06 8.26 -10.60
C THR A 76 -4.94 8.60 -12.09
N GLY A 77 -4.54 9.83 -12.39
CA GLY A 77 -4.28 10.30 -13.74
C GLY A 77 -5.54 10.64 -14.53
N PHE A 78 -5.36 10.89 -15.84
CA PHE A 78 -6.46 11.23 -16.73
C PHE A 78 -7.42 10.03 -16.88
N LEU A 79 -8.69 10.24 -16.51
CA LEU A 79 -9.74 9.21 -16.55
C LEU A 79 -9.35 7.91 -15.82
N ASP A 80 -8.64 8.00 -14.68
CA ASP A 80 -8.31 6.86 -13.81
C ASP A 80 -7.49 5.74 -14.49
N ARG A 81 -6.74 6.10 -15.54
CA ARG A 81 -5.92 5.15 -16.34
C ARG A 81 -4.65 4.69 -15.63
N GLU A 82 -4.24 5.40 -14.59
CA GLU A 82 -3.03 5.10 -13.83
C GLU A 82 -3.38 4.60 -12.43
N ARG A 83 -2.38 4.08 -11.74
CA ARG A 83 -2.45 3.72 -10.32
C ARG A 83 -1.38 4.47 -9.56
N PHE A 84 -1.77 5.13 -8.48
CA PHE A 84 -0.81 5.59 -7.48
C PHE A 84 -0.63 4.47 -6.47
N VAL A 85 0.63 4.08 -6.25
CA VAL A 85 0.98 2.94 -5.42
C VAL A 85 2.00 3.37 -4.36
N ILE A 86 1.74 2.96 -3.13
CA ILE A 86 2.64 3.06 -1.99
C ILE A 86 3.13 1.65 -1.67
N VAL A 87 4.43 1.50 -1.48
CA VAL A 87 5.05 0.30 -0.94
C VAL A 87 5.65 0.66 0.41
N ALA A 88 5.29 -0.09 1.44
CA ALA A 88 5.75 0.09 2.80
C ALA A 88 6.26 -1.23 3.38
N GLN A 89 7.27 -1.17 4.25
CA GLN A 89 7.86 -2.32 4.92
C GLN A 89 7.48 -2.31 6.39
N LEU A 90 7.18 -3.49 6.96
CA LEU A 90 6.94 -3.63 8.39
C LEU A 90 8.18 -3.15 9.14
N GLN A 91 8.00 -2.24 10.10
CA GLN A 91 9.09 -1.86 10.99
C GLN A 91 9.39 -3.04 11.91
N SER A 92 10.65 -3.45 11.96
CA SER A 92 11.15 -4.29 13.05
C SER A 92 11.06 -3.50 14.36
N GLU A 93 10.75 -4.17 15.47
CA GLU A 93 11.05 -3.64 16.81
C GLU A 93 12.55 -3.37 16.99
#